data_AF-A0AAW7V806-F1
#
_entry.id   AF-A0AAW7V806-F1
#
_cell.length_a   1.000
_cell.length_b   1.000
_cell.length_c   1.000
_cell.angle_alpha   90.00
_cell.angle_beta   90.00
_cell.angle_gamma   90.00
#
_symmetry.space_group_name_H-M   'P 1'
#
loop_
_entity.id
_entity.type
_entity.pdbx_description
1 polymer ?
#
loop_
_entity_poly.entity_id
_entity_poly.type
_entity_poly.pdbx_seq_one_letter_code
_entity_poly.pdbx_strand_id
1 'polypeptide(L)'
;YFYPGPESEPILAAAESSFRKWLAEQGLIGQDVALSAIAAALHVHGVQRVEIIEPTQNMAISDIQAACCESFTISEGGRNE
;
A
#
# COMPACT_ATOMS: atom_id res chain seq x y z
N TYR A 1 5.63 8.60 4.82
CA TYR A 1 5.92 9.96 5.33
C TYR A 1 4.62 10.67 5.63
N PHE A 2 4.52 11.28 6.80
CA PHE A 2 3.32 11.98 7.26
C PHE A 2 3.53 13.48 7.24
N TYR A 3 2.43 14.24 7.12
CA TYR A 3 2.47 15.67 7.37
C TYR A 3 2.86 15.97 8.83
N PRO A 4 3.51 17.11 9.10
CA PRO A 4 3.83 17.52 10.47
C PRO A 4 2.53 17.66 11.28
N GLY A 5 2.43 16.85 12.34
CA GLY A 5 1.26 16.75 13.19
C GLY A 5 1.52 15.87 14.40
N PRO A 6 0.67 15.95 15.44
CA PRO A 6 0.96 15.35 16.74
C PRO A 6 0.94 13.80 16.72
N GLU A 7 0.12 13.17 15.86
CA GLU A 7 -0.13 11.72 15.94
C GLU A 7 0.00 11.02 14.57
N SER A 8 0.99 10.11 14.45
CA SER A 8 1.21 9.30 13.23
C SER A 8 0.58 7.91 13.34
N GLU A 9 0.46 7.38 14.56
CA GLU A 9 -0.06 6.03 14.85
C GLU A 9 -1.45 5.77 14.27
N PRO A 10 -2.47 6.63 14.45
CA PRO A 10 -3.81 6.37 13.87
C PRO A 10 -3.80 6.43 12.34
N ILE A 11 -2.90 7.22 11.74
CA ILE A 11 -2.75 7.32 10.29
C ILE A 11 -2.16 6.02 9.74
N LEU A 12 -1.14 5.48 10.41
CA LEU A 12 -0.52 4.21 10.03
C LEU A 12 -1.51 3.05 10.16
N ALA A 13 -2.28 2.99 11.25
CA ALA A 13 -3.34 1.99 11.41
C ALA A 13 -4.43 2.09 10.32
N ALA A 14 -4.81 3.31 9.94
CA ALA A 14 -5.77 3.54 8.85
C ALA A 14 -5.20 3.10 7.48
N ALA A 15 -3.93 3.42 7.20
CA ALA A 15 -3.25 2.99 5.99
C ALA A 15 -3.15 1.46 5.91
N GLU A 16 -2.80 0.81 7.02
CA GLU A 16 -2.74 -0.65 7.10
C GLU A 16 -4.13 -1.28 6.86
N SER A 17 -5.17 -0.74 7.50
CA SER A 17 -6.55 -1.24 7.30
C SER A 17 -7.01 -1.09 5.85
N SER A 18 -6.73 0.07 5.22
CA SER A 18 -7.03 0.33 3.81
C SER A 18 -6.28 -0.63 2.88
N PHE A 19 -5.00 -0.87 3.16
CA PHE A 19 -4.18 -1.81 2.40
C PHE A 19 -4.68 -3.26 2.54
N ARG A 20 -5.02 -3.70 3.75
CA ARG A 20 -5.62 -5.03 3.99
C ARG A 20 -6.94 -5.20 3.25
N LYS A 21 -7.76 -4.15 3.19
CA LYS A 21 -9.01 -4.18 2.42
C LYS A 21 -8.74 -4.34 0.93
N TRP A 22 -7.82 -3.54 0.39
CA TRP A 22 -7.40 -3.67 -1.00
C TRP A 22 -6.85 -5.07 -1.30
N LEU A 23 -6.00 -5.64 -0.42
CA LEU A 23 -5.49 -7.01 -0.55
C LEU A 23 -6.61 -8.07 -0.57
N ALA A 24 -7.68 -7.89 0.22
CA ALA A 24 -8.82 -8.80 0.21
C ALA A 24 -9.65 -8.70 -1.07
N GLU A 25 -9.60 -7.55 -1.77
CA GLU A 25 -10.20 -7.34 -3.08
C GLU A 25 -9.27 -7.78 -4.23
N GLN A 26 -7.96 -7.94 -3.97
CA GLN A 26 -7.00 -8.54 -4.89
C GLN A 26 -7.11 -10.08 -4.92
N GLY A 27 -6.42 -10.71 -5.88
CA GLY A 27 -6.39 -12.17 -6.04
C GLY A 27 -7.39 -12.68 -7.08
N LEU A 28 -8.03 -11.80 -7.84
CA LEU A 28 -8.75 -12.19 -9.05
C LEU A 28 -7.76 -12.61 -10.14
N ILE A 29 -8.18 -13.57 -10.95
CA ILE A 29 -7.40 -14.07 -12.06
C ILE A 29 -7.22 -12.96 -13.11
N GLY A 30 -5.99 -12.76 -13.60
CA GLY A 30 -5.68 -11.74 -14.60
C GLY A 30 -5.72 -10.30 -14.07
N GLN A 31 -5.76 -10.10 -12.75
CA GLN A 31 -5.67 -8.78 -12.16
C GLN A 31 -4.21 -8.37 -11.97
N ASP A 32 -3.80 -7.34 -12.71
CA ASP A 32 -2.46 -6.77 -12.58
C ASP A 32 -2.25 -6.10 -11.22
N VAL A 33 -1.04 -6.24 -10.68
CA VAL A 33 -0.62 -5.54 -9.46
C VAL A 33 0.14 -4.28 -9.87
N ALA A 34 -0.57 -3.14 -9.87
CA ALA A 34 0.02 -1.85 -10.17
C ALA A 34 0.55 -1.15 -8.93
N LEU A 35 1.73 -0.53 -9.03
CA LEU A 35 2.31 0.32 -7.99
C LEU A 35 1.38 1.49 -7.63
N SER A 36 0.68 2.02 -8.62
CA SER A 36 -0.32 3.08 -8.42
C SER A 36 -1.48 2.62 -7.53
N ALA A 37 -1.92 1.37 -7.65
CA ALA A 37 -2.97 0.81 -6.81
C ALA A 37 -2.49 0.62 -5.36
N ILE A 38 -1.27 0.10 -5.17
CA ILE A 38 -0.63 -0.01 -3.85
C ILE A 38 -0.48 1.37 -3.21
N ALA A 39 0.04 2.34 -3.95
CA ALA A 39 0.20 3.71 -3.49
C ALA A 39 -1.15 4.33 -3.10
N ALA A 40 -2.19 4.14 -3.92
CA ALA A 40 -3.53 4.64 -3.64
C ALA A 40 -4.14 3.99 -2.39
N ALA A 41 -3.95 2.68 -2.19
CA ALA A 41 -4.44 1.98 -1.01
C ALA A 41 -3.78 2.47 0.28
N LEU A 42 -2.49 2.83 0.24
CA LEU A 42 -1.73 3.37 1.37
C LEU A 42 -1.92 4.89 1.56
N HIS A 43 -2.43 5.61 0.56
CA HIS A 43 -2.60 7.05 0.61
C HIS A 43 -3.90 7.44 1.32
N VAL A 44 -3.84 7.40 2.65
CA VAL A 44 -4.92 7.87 3.53
C VAL A 44 -4.72 9.32 3.97
N HIS A 45 -5.75 9.91 4.57
CA HIS A 45 -5.69 11.28 5.08
C HIS A 45 -4.55 11.43 6.10
N GLY A 46 -3.64 12.37 5.86
CA GLY A 46 -2.47 12.64 6.70
C GLY A 46 -1.16 12.02 6.19
N VAL A 47 -1.23 11.15 5.19
CA VAL A 47 -0.05 10.68 4.44
C VAL A 47 0.37 11.75 3.44
N GLN A 48 1.64 12.13 3.46
CA GLN A 48 2.23 13.08 2.50
C GLN A 48 2.86 12.34 1.32
N ARG A 49 3.61 11.26 1.61
CA ARG A 49 4.33 10.48 0.61
C ARG A 49 4.37 9.02 1.01
N VAL A 50 4.01 8.15 0.07
CA VAL A 50 4.18 6.71 0.15
C VAL A 50 5.45 6.34 -0.59
N GLU A 51 6.29 5.54 0.04
CA GLU A 51 7.49 4.97 -0.57
C GLU A 51 7.32 3.45 -0.59
N ILE A 52 7.41 2.86 -1.77
CA ILE A 52 7.22 1.43 -1.98
C ILE A 52 8.60 0.85 -2.26
N ILE A 53 9.09 0.03 -1.33
CA ILE A 53 10.38 -0.66 -1.49
C ILE A 53 10.18 -1.87 -2.41
N GLU A 54 9.13 -2.64 -2.17
CA GLU A 54 8.72 -3.77 -2.98
C GLU A 54 7.20 -3.82 -3.14
N PRO A 55 6.67 -4.14 -4.32
CA PRO A 55 7.37 -4.35 -5.59
C PRO A 55 7.95 -3.05 -6.17
N THR A 56 9.03 -3.12 -6.97
CA THR A 56 9.67 -1.94 -7.60
C THR A 56 9.06 -1.57 -8.96
N GLN A 57 8.26 -2.47 -9.54
CA GLN A 57 7.60 -2.30 -10.84
C GLN A 57 6.22 -2.94 -10.81
N ASN A 58 5.36 -2.52 -11.75
CA ASN A 58 4.06 -3.14 -11.93
C ASN A 58 4.25 -4.62 -12.32
N MET A 59 3.51 -5.51 -11.66
CA MET A 59 3.54 -6.93 -11.97
C MET A 59 2.33 -7.25 -12.86
N ALA A 60 2.62 -7.57 -14.12
CA ALA A 60 1.60 -8.02 -15.06
C ALA A 60 1.22 -9.48 -14.75
N ILE A 61 -0.06 -9.74 -14.51
CA ILE A 61 -0.55 -11.07 -14.17
C ILE A 61 -1.28 -11.64 -15.38
N SER A 62 -0.91 -12.84 -15.80
CA SER A 62 -1.55 -13.52 -16.93
C SER A 62 -3.00 -13.89 -16.60
N ASP A 63 -3.85 -14.04 -17.62
CA ASP A 63 -5.27 -14.43 -17.53
C ASP A 63 -5.55 -15.80 -16.87
N ILE A 64 -4.51 -16.52 -16.45
CA ILE A 64 -4.59 -17.79 -15.71
C ILE A 64 -3.87 -17.76 -14.36
N GLN A 65 -3.29 -16.62 -13.99
CA GLN A 65 -2.55 -16.42 -12.75
C GLN A 65 -3.27 -15.42 -11.85
N ALA A 66 -2.97 -15.46 -10.56
CA ALA A 66 -3.42 -14.49 -9.58
C ALA A 66 -2.23 -14.11 -8.69
N ALA A 67 -2.12 -12.83 -8.35
CA ALA A 67 -1.14 -12.37 -7.38
C ALA A 67 -1.61 -12.71 -5.96
N CYS A 68 -0.69 -13.17 -5.12
CA CYS A 68 -0.93 -13.41 -3.70
C CYS A 68 0.12 -12.68 -2.87
N CYS A 69 -0.31 -11.95 -1.86
CA CYS A 69 0.57 -11.28 -0.91
C CYS A 69 0.74 -12.16 0.33
N GLU A 70 1.90 -12.80 0.50
CA GLU A 70 2.15 -13.68 1.66
C GLU A 70 2.42 -12.89 2.94
N SER A 71 3.16 -11.79 2.83
CA SER A 71 3.44 -10.89 3.93
C SER A 71 3.62 -9.47 3.42
N PHE A 72 3.31 -8.51 4.28
CA PHE A 72 3.57 -7.10 4.04
C PHE A 72 4.07 -6.48 5.33
N THR A 73 4.85 -5.41 5.21
CA THR A 73 5.33 -4.63 6.35
C THR A 73 5.17 -3.17 6.00
N ILE A 74 4.45 -2.44 6.85
CA ILE A 74 4.23 -1.00 6.72
C ILE A 74 4.90 -0.35 7.92
N SER A 75 5.88 0.50 7.65
CA SER A 75 6.62 1.23 8.67
C SER A 75 6.48 2.72 8.44
N GLU A 76 6.63 3.51 9.50
CA GLU A 76 6.71 4.95 9.35
C GLU A 76 8.01 5.34 8.62
N GLY A 77 7.88 6.05 7.49
CA GLY A 77 9.04 6.63 6.79
C GLY A 77 9.64 7.85 7.47
N GLY A 78 9.07 8.28 8.61
CA GLY A 78 9.43 9.51 9.32
C GLY A 78 8.56 10.72 8.95
N ARG A 79 8.88 11.84 9.59
CA ARG A 79 8.30 13.17 9.36
C ARG A 79 9.36 13.98 8.64
N ASN A 80 9.03 14.57 7.49
CA ASN A 80 9.89 15.62 6.93
C ASN A 80 9.70 16.84 7.83
N GLU A 81 10.62 17.06 8.77
CA GLU A 81 10.84 18.37 9.39
C GLU A 81 11.44 19.35 8.38
#